data_AF-A0A7H8NRD3-F1
#
_entry.id   AF-A0A7H8NRD3-F1
#
_cell.length_a   1.000
_cell.length_b   1.000
_cell.length_c   1.000
_cell.angle_alpha   90.00
_cell.angle_beta   90.00
_cell.angle_gamma   90.00
#
_symmetry.space_group_name_H-M   'P 1'
#
loop_
_entity.id
_entity.type
_entity.pdbx_description
1 polymer ?
#
loop_
_entity_poly.entity_id
_entity_poly.type
_entity_poly.pdbx_seq_one_letter_code
_entity_poly.pdbx_strand_id
1 'polypeptide(L)'
;MRSLALLPLLWCVAGVAQATPASDADVAAVVKSLGMGSLGATMADLVIDNTPALKALPDADQACAQAPVGDLLDAQFRRSIIQGLGNDGDVVIAEWSRFLATTAGKALSSTFANSTPDNTEAKAGAGLGATDRAQLAAFMASPAYRRMVASFESEPAIPEDLDAQLAKPLQDQCRIALKPEEIS
;
A
#
# COMPACT_ATOMS: atom_id res chain seq x y z
N MET A 1 56.45 -17.87 35.86
CA MET A 1 55.01 -17.62 36.08
C MET A 1 54.63 -16.32 35.38
N ARG A 2 53.53 -16.34 34.60
CA ARG A 2 52.66 -15.20 34.21
C ARG A 2 53.26 -14.17 33.25
N SER A 3 52.61 -13.70 32.19
CA SER A 3 51.33 -14.02 31.55
C SER A 3 51.37 -13.41 30.14
N LEU A 4 50.96 -14.18 29.13
CA LEU A 4 50.55 -13.68 27.81
C LEU A 4 49.27 -12.85 27.99
N ALA A 5 49.31 -11.56 27.68
CA ALA A 5 48.11 -10.73 27.55
C ALA A 5 47.80 -10.57 26.06
N LEU A 6 47.02 -11.52 25.52
CA LEU A 6 46.34 -11.40 24.24
C LEU A 6 45.11 -10.50 24.46
N LEU A 7 45.15 -9.28 23.93
CA LEU A 7 43.99 -8.40 23.78
C LEU A 7 43.10 -8.95 22.65
N PRO A 8 41.87 -9.42 22.93
CA PRO A 8 40.97 -9.78 21.86
C PRO A 8 40.41 -8.49 21.24
N LEU A 9 40.57 -8.37 19.92
CA LEU A 9 39.84 -7.42 19.10
C LEU A 9 38.34 -7.65 19.30
N LEU A 10 37.71 -6.80 20.10
CA LEU A 10 36.27 -6.57 20.06
C LEU A 10 35.96 -5.76 18.79
N TRP A 11 35.99 -6.43 17.64
CA TRP A 11 35.26 -5.96 16.48
C TRP A 11 33.78 -6.04 16.81
N CYS A 12 33.22 -4.90 17.19
CA CYS A 12 31.80 -4.64 17.13
C CYS A 12 31.34 -4.91 15.70
N VAL A 13 30.87 -6.13 15.44
CA VAL A 13 30.02 -6.43 14.29
C VAL A 13 28.68 -5.77 14.60
N ALA A 14 28.63 -4.45 14.52
CA ALA A 14 27.37 -3.74 14.35
C ALA A 14 26.91 -4.13 12.95
N GLY A 15 26.12 -5.21 12.88
CA GLY A 15 25.46 -5.60 11.66
C GLY A 15 24.75 -4.37 11.11
N VAL A 16 25.17 -3.92 9.93
CA VAL A 16 24.47 -2.88 9.21
C VAL A 16 23.04 -3.40 9.03
N ALA A 17 22.07 -2.81 9.73
CA ALA A 17 20.67 -3.06 9.43
C ALA A 17 20.50 -2.61 7.97
N GLN A 18 20.40 -3.58 7.07
CA GLN A 18 20.25 -3.28 5.65
C GLN A 18 18.85 -2.69 5.49
N ALA A 19 18.79 -1.41 5.15
CA ALA A 19 17.55 -0.76 4.76
C ALA A 19 16.95 -1.58 3.61
N THR A 20 15.78 -2.18 3.86
CA THR A 20 15.07 -3.00 2.89
C THR A 20 13.75 -2.31 2.50
N PRO A 21 13.49 -2.05 1.20
CA PRO A 21 12.21 -1.52 0.78
C PRO A 21 11.06 -2.45 1.20
N ALA A 22 9.88 -1.90 1.42
CA ALA A 22 8.70 -2.70 1.72
C ALA A 22 8.37 -3.65 0.55
N SER A 23 7.95 -4.88 0.87
CA SER A 23 7.49 -5.82 -0.16
C SER A 23 6.08 -5.46 -0.64
N ASP A 24 5.79 -5.73 -1.91
CA ASP A 24 4.45 -5.50 -2.48
C ASP A 24 3.35 -6.26 -1.72
N ALA A 25 3.63 -7.50 -1.33
CA ALA A 25 2.69 -8.35 -0.62
C ALA A 25 2.36 -7.80 0.78
N ASP A 26 3.36 -7.31 1.51
CA ASP A 26 3.15 -6.77 2.85
C ASP A 26 2.40 -5.43 2.81
N VAL A 27 2.71 -4.59 1.82
CA VAL A 27 1.95 -3.34 1.57
C VAL A 27 0.51 -3.67 1.21
N ALA A 28 0.28 -4.64 0.32
CA ALA A 28 -1.06 -5.09 -0.04
C ALA A 28 -1.88 -5.54 1.17
N ALA A 29 -1.26 -6.30 2.07
CA ALA A 29 -1.92 -6.79 3.28
C ALA A 29 -2.32 -5.64 4.23
N VAL A 30 -1.45 -4.64 4.41
CA VAL A 30 -1.75 -3.46 5.24
C VAL A 30 -2.85 -2.60 4.61
N VAL A 31 -2.71 -2.25 3.33
CA VAL A 31 -3.69 -1.44 2.59
C VAL A 31 -5.07 -2.10 2.58
N LYS A 32 -5.13 -3.42 2.35
CA LYS A 32 -6.37 -4.19 2.45
C LYS A 32 -6.98 -4.12 3.84
N SER A 33 -6.17 -4.26 4.88
CA SER A 33 -6.63 -4.20 6.28
C SER A 33 -7.24 -2.83 6.60
N LEU A 34 -6.73 -1.76 6.01
CA LEU A 34 -7.24 -0.39 6.15
C LEU A 34 -8.49 -0.08 5.29
N GLY A 35 -9.02 -1.06 4.57
CA GLY A 35 -10.19 -0.89 3.70
C GLY A 35 -9.88 -0.16 2.39
N MET A 36 -8.61 -0.03 2.02
CA MET A 36 -8.16 0.65 0.79
C MET A 36 -7.76 -0.33 -0.33
N GLY A 37 -7.95 -1.64 -0.12
CA GLY A 37 -7.54 -2.68 -1.07
C GLY A 37 -8.47 -2.88 -2.28
N SER A 38 -9.43 -1.97 -2.51
CA SER A 38 -10.34 -2.00 -3.66
C SER A 38 -10.43 -0.64 -4.36
N LEU A 39 -9.44 0.23 -4.14
CA LEU A 39 -9.38 1.54 -4.79
C LEU A 39 -9.26 1.39 -6.30
N GLY A 40 -8.42 0.45 -6.76
CA GLY A 40 -8.28 0.13 -8.17
C GLY A 40 -9.59 -0.33 -8.81
N ALA A 41 -10.35 -1.20 -8.14
CA ALA A 41 -11.67 -1.62 -8.63
C ALA A 41 -12.67 -0.45 -8.76
N THR A 42 -12.64 0.51 -7.84
CA THR A 42 -13.49 1.72 -7.91
C THR A 42 -13.05 2.67 -9.04
N MET A 43 -11.74 2.77 -9.27
CA MET A 43 -11.19 3.61 -10.33
C MET A 43 -11.23 2.95 -11.72
N ALA A 44 -11.36 1.63 -11.79
CA ALA A 44 -11.39 0.90 -13.05
C ALA A 44 -12.57 1.34 -13.94
N ASP A 45 -13.74 1.57 -13.36
CA ASP A 45 -14.89 2.10 -14.10
C ASP A 45 -14.59 3.46 -14.73
N LEU A 46 -13.92 4.34 -13.99
CA LEU A 46 -13.52 5.66 -14.50
C LEU A 46 -12.52 5.53 -15.65
N VAL A 47 -11.55 4.62 -15.56
CA VAL A 47 -10.58 4.39 -16.63
C VAL A 47 -11.26 3.83 -17.88
N ILE A 48 -12.15 2.84 -17.71
CA ILE A 48 -12.91 2.25 -18.83
C ILE A 48 -13.79 3.33 -19.49
N ASP A 49 -14.47 4.15 -18.72
CA ASP A 49 -15.36 5.21 -19.23
C ASP A 49 -14.61 6.33 -19.96
N ASN A 50 -13.38 6.66 -19.54
CA ASN A 50 -12.58 7.73 -20.14
C ASN A 50 -11.60 7.25 -21.22
N THR A 51 -11.50 5.93 -21.44
CA THR A 51 -10.64 5.36 -22.49
C THR A 51 -11.49 4.95 -23.68
N PRO A 52 -11.44 5.66 -24.82
CA PRO A 52 -12.36 5.45 -25.94
C PRO A 52 -12.41 4.01 -26.46
N ALA A 53 -11.25 3.35 -26.59
CA ALA A 53 -11.22 1.97 -27.08
C ALA A 53 -11.80 0.97 -26.10
N LEU A 54 -11.61 1.15 -24.79
CA LEU A 54 -12.25 0.30 -23.77
C LEU A 54 -13.76 0.55 -23.73
N LYS A 55 -14.19 1.82 -23.82
CA LYS A 55 -15.61 2.17 -23.80
C LYS A 55 -16.38 1.69 -25.03
N ALA A 56 -15.71 1.55 -26.17
CA ALA A 56 -16.30 1.06 -27.40
C ALA A 56 -16.51 -0.47 -27.43
N LEU A 57 -15.96 -1.20 -26.45
CA LEU A 57 -16.14 -2.65 -26.35
C LEU A 57 -17.58 -3.03 -25.96
N PRO A 58 -18.03 -4.25 -26.27
CA PRO A 58 -19.28 -4.79 -25.72
C PRO A 58 -19.31 -4.76 -24.18
N ASP A 59 -20.50 -4.63 -23.58
CA ASP A 59 -20.67 -4.57 -22.12
C ASP A 59 -20.01 -5.76 -21.38
N ALA A 60 -20.05 -6.95 -21.98
CA ALA A 60 -19.41 -8.14 -21.41
C ALA A 60 -17.87 -8.03 -21.37
N ASP A 61 -17.28 -7.37 -22.37
CA ASP A 61 -15.84 -7.16 -22.47
C ASP A 61 -15.39 -6.00 -21.56
N GLN A 62 -16.20 -4.94 -21.45
CA GLN A 62 -16.02 -3.88 -20.45
C GLN A 62 -16.06 -4.46 -19.03
N ALA A 63 -17.05 -5.31 -18.72
CA ALA A 63 -17.15 -5.98 -17.43
C ALA A 63 -15.95 -6.91 -17.16
N CYS A 64 -15.44 -7.61 -18.18
CA CYS A 64 -14.23 -8.40 -18.03
C CYS A 64 -13.00 -7.53 -17.74
N ALA A 65 -12.87 -6.39 -18.43
CA ALA A 65 -11.74 -5.47 -18.31
C ALA A 65 -11.62 -4.81 -16.91
N GLN A 66 -12.71 -4.77 -16.13
CA GLN A 66 -12.69 -4.19 -14.78
C GLN A 66 -11.60 -4.77 -13.88
N ALA A 67 -11.43 -6.09 -13.86
CA ALA A 67 -10.45 -6.73 -12.98
C ALA A 67 -8.99 -6.46 -13.41
N PRO A 68 -8.59 -6.68 -14.68
CA PRO A 68 -7.25 -6.32 -15.16
C PRO A 68 -6.89 -4.84 -14.94
N VAL A 69 -7.84 -3.93 -15.18
CA VAL A 69 -7.64 -2.49 -14.95
C VAL A 69 -7.50 -2.19 -13.47
N GLY A 70 -8.38 -2.75 -12.64
CA GLY A 70 -8.35 -2.57 -11.19
C GLY A 70 -7.06 -3.08 -10.56
N ASP A 71 -6.61 -4.28 -10.94
CA ASP A 71 -5.37 -4.89 -10.45
C ASP A 71 -4.14 -4.03 -10.78
N LEU A 72 -4.09 -3.45 -11.99
CA LEU A 72 -3.00 -2.57 -12.39
C LEU A 72 -2.98 -1.28 -11.56
N LEU A 73 -4.14 -0.66 -11.35
CA LEU A 73 -4.28 0.53 -10.52
C LEU A 73 -3.92 0.26 -9.06
N ASP A 74 -4.35 -0.87 -8.50
CA ASP A 74 -3.98 -1.31 -7.15
C ASP A 74 -2.47 -1.56 -7.05
N ALA A 75 -1.85 -2.18 -8.05
CA ALA A 75 -0.40 -2.39 -8.08
C ALA A 75 0.37 -1.06 -8.16
N GLN A 76 -0.12 -0.11 -8.95
CA GLN A 76 0.48 1.22 -9.04
C GLN A 76 0.36 1.98 -7.71
N PHE A 77 -0.81 1.93 -7.07
CA PHE A 77 -1.02 2.56 -5.77
C PHE A 77 -0.03 2.01 -4.72
N ARG A 78 0.15 0.69 -4.66
CA ARG A 78 1.14 0.07 -3.77
C ARG A 78 2.57 0.47 -4.12
N ARG A 79 2.90 0.58 -5.40
CA ARG A 79 4.22 1.06 -5.85
C ARG A 79 4.51 2.47 -5.36
N SER A 80 3.54 3.38 -5.45
CA SER A 80 3.66 4.75 -4.92
C SER A 80 3.90 4.75 -3.41
N ILE A 81 3.20 3.90 -2.66
CA ILE A 81 3.42 3.71 -1.22
C ILE A 81 4.86 3.23 -0.96
N ILE A 82 5.31 2.18 -1.64
CA ILE A 82 6.67 1.62 -1.46
C ILE A 82 7.73 2.70 -1.72
N GLN A 83 7.57 3.49 -2.78
CA GLN A 83 8.47 4.59 -3.10
C GLN A 83 8.45 5.70 -2.04
N GLY A 84 7.26 6.11 -1.58
CA GLY A 84 7.10 7.13 -0.55
C GLY A 84 7.63 6.69 0.81
N LEU A 85 7.56 5.40 1.12
CA LEU A 85 8.16 4.83 2.33
C LEU A 85 9.70 4.80 2.25
N GLY A 86 10.28 4.64 1.07
CA GLY A 86 11.73 4.66 0.87
C GLY A 86 12.43 3.37 1.28
N ASN A 87 13.76 3.44 1.41
CA ASN A 87 14.63 2.26 1.48
C ASN A 87 14.49 1.40 2.73
N ASP A 88 13.89 1.90 3.81
CA ASP A 88 13.61 1.17 5.07
C ASP A 88 12.10 1.00 5.29
N GLY A 89 11.33 0.98 4.20
CA GLY A 89 9.87 0.86 4.25
C GLY A 89 9.38 -0.44 4.88
N ASP A 90 10.18 -1.51 4.88
CA ASP A 90 9.84 -2.78 5.53
C ASP A 90 9.62 -2.63 7.04
N VAL A 91 10.41 -1.80 7.72
CA VAL A 91 10.27 -1.49 9.15
C VAL A 91 8.94 -0.78 9.42
N VAL A 92 8.56 0.17 8.55
CA VAL A 92 7.30 0.89 8.67
C VAL A 92 6.11 -0.08 8.51
N ILE A 93 6.15 -0.92 7.48
CA ILE A 93 5.08 -1.91 7.23
C ILE A 93 4.99 -2.95 8.35
N ALA A 94 6.11 -3.39 8.89
CA ALA A 94 6.13 -4.31 10.03
C ALA A 94 5.51 -3.69 11.30
N GLU A 95 5.74 -2.40 11.56
CA GLU A 95 5.12 -1.68 12.67
C GLU A 95 3.60 -1.55 12.49
N TRP A 96 3.15 -1.17 11.28
CA TRP A 96 1.74 -1.12 10.93
C TRP A 96 1.06 -2.47 11.08
N SER A 97 1.65 -3.53 10.54
CA SER A 97 1.12 -4.90 10.64
C SER A 97 0.97 -5.34 12.10
N ARG A 98 1.99 -5.08 12.93
CA ARG A 98 1.94 -5.39 14.37
C ARG A 98 0.85 -4.60 15.09
N PHE A 99 0.70 -3.30 14.78
CA PHE A 99 -0.33 -2.47 15.38
C PHE A 99 -1.73 -2.93 14.97
N LEU A 100 -1.96 -3.22 13.68
CA LEU A 100 -3.25 -3.65 13.14
C LEU A 100 -3.75 -4.97 13.74
N ALA A 101 -2.87 -5.80 14.29
CA ALA A 101 -3.25 -7.01 15.01
C ALA A 101 -3.90 -6.74 16.39
N THR A 102 -3.74 -5.54 16.94
CA THR A 102 -4.24 -5.14 18.27
C THR A 102 -5.71 -4.72 18.24
N THR A 103 -6.36 -4.60 19.41
CA THR A 103 -7.73 -4.08 19.51
C THR A 103 -7.84 -2.65 18.96
N ALA A 104 -6.90 -1.77 19.35
CA ALA A 104 -6.82 -0.40 18.84
C ALA A 104 -6.62 -0.35 17.31
N GLY A 105 -5.75 -1.22 16.79
CA GLY A 105 -5.49 -1.33 15.36
C GLY A 105 -6.69 -1.79 14.54
N LYS A 106 -7.45 -2.77 15.05
CA LYS A 106 -8.71 -3.21 14.41
C LYS A 106 -9.78 -2.10 14.42
N ALA A 107 -9.84 -1.31 15.49
CA ALA A 107 -10.75 -0.17 15.54
C ALA A 107 -10.36 0.88 14.49
N LEU A 108 -9.07 1.23 14.40
CA LEU A 108 -8.57 2.12 13.34
C LEU A 108 -8.91 1.59 11.95
N SER A 109 -8.61 0.33 11.69
CA SER A 109 -8.77 -0.29 10.37
C SER A 109 -10.24 -0.28 9.91
N SER A 110 -11.19 -0.42 10.84
CA SER A 110 -12.62 -0.39 10.54
C SER A 110 -13.15 0.98 10.09
N THR A 111 -12.46 2.07 10.46
CA THR A 111 -12.90 3.44 10.16
C THR A 111 -11.99 4.14 9.16
N PHE A 112 -10.78 3.64 8.91
CA PHE A 112 -9.71 4.36 8.21
C PHE A 112 -10.13 4.91 6.84
N ALA A 113 -10.59 4.05 5.92
CA ALA A 113 -11.00 4.46 4.57
C ALA A 113 -12.13 5.51 4.53
N ASN A 114 -12.92 5.63 5.61
CA ASN A 114 -14.04 6.56 5.72
C ASN A 114 -13.72 7.77 6.63
N SER A 115 -12.44 7.97 6.96
CA SER A 115 -11.99 9.03 7.86
C SER A 115 -11.16 10.08 7.12
N THR A 116 -11.05 11.26 7.73
CA THR A 116 -10.15 12.34 7.31
C THR A 116 -9.00 12.43 8.30
N PRO A 117 -7.88 13.08 7.95
CA PRO A 117 -6.78 13.31 8.90
C PRO A 117 -7.27 13.91 10.23
N ASP A 118 -8.25 14.81 10.18
CA ASP A 118 -8.80 15.51 11.36
C ASP A 118 -9.71 14.66 12.27
N ASN A 119 -10.31 13.58 11.75
CA ASN A 119 -11.31 12.80 12.51
C ASN A 119 -10.95 11.33 12.72
N THR A 120 -9.84 10.87 12.14
CA THR A 120 -9.42 9.46 12.20
C THR A 120 -9.25 8.97 13.64
N GLU A 121 -8.55 9.74 14.50
CA GLU A 121 -8.32 9.36 15.90
C GLU A 121 -9.63 9.26 16.69
N ALA A 122 -10.49 10.27 16.53
CA ALA A 122 -11.76 10.33 17.25
C ALA A 122 -12.69 9.18 16.85
N LYS A 123 -12.75 8.85 15.55
CA LYS A 123 -13.56 7.74 15.04
C LYS A 123 -13.01 6.39 15.51
N ALA A 124 -11.71 6.16 15.36
CA ALA A 124 -11.07 4.92 15.77
C ALA A 124 -11.09 4.73 17.31
N GLY A 125 -11.04 5.81 18.08
CA GLY A 125 -11.06 5.81 19.54
C GLY A 125 -12.45 5.64 20.16
N ALA A 126 -13.51 5.70 19.35
CA ALA A 126 -14.89 5.57 19.80
C ALA A 126 -15.13 4.15 20.34
N GLY A 127 -15.63 4.04 21.58
CA GLY A 127 -15.90 2.75 22.21
C GLY A 127 -14.67 2.00 22.75
N LEU A 128 -13.44 2.50 22.52
CA LEU A 128 -12.24 1.91 23.10
C LEU A 128 -12.13 2.16 24.62
N GLY A 129 -11.55 1.19 25.33
CA GLY A 129 -11.11 1.37 26.72
C GLY A 129 -9.90 2.30 26.83
N ALA A 130 -9.58 2.75 28.04
CA ALA A 130 -8.49 3.72 28.26
C ALA A 130 -7.12 3.23 27.74
N THR A 131 -6.80 1.95 27.96
CA THR A 131 -5.54 1.34 27.49
C THR A 131 -5.44 1.32 25.96
N ASP A 132 -6.47 0.85 25.28
CA ASP A 132 -6.48 0.76 23.81
C ASP A 132 -6.49 2.16 23.19
N ARG A 133 -7.18 3.13 23.80
CA ARG A 133 -7.15 4.53 23.36
C ARG A 133 -5.76 5.15 23.50
N ALA A 134 -5.06 4.88 24.60
CA ALA A 134 -3.68 5.34 24.78
C ALA A 134 -2.73 4.67 23.75
N GLN A 135 -2.95 3.39 23.44
CA GLN A 135 -2.19 2.69 22.41
C GLN A 135 -2.44 3.27 21.01
N LEU A 136 -3.69 3.58 20.67
CA LEU A 136 -4.06 4.26 19.42
C LEU A 136 -3.34 5.61 19.30
N ALA A 137 -3.46 6.46 20.32
CA ALA A 137 -2.83 7.78 20.31
C ALA A 137 -1.29 7.68 20.19
N ALA A 138 -0.67 6.75 20.92
CA ALA A 138 0.77 6.51 20.83
C ALA A 138 1.21 6.06 19.42
N PHE A 139 0.42 5.19 18.77
CA PHE A 139 0.70 4.76 17.41
C PHE A 139 0.51 5.89 16.40
N MET A 140 -0.57 6.68 16.49
CA MET A 140 -0.79 7.82 15.60
C MET A 140 0.27 8.92 15.76
N ALA A 141 0.87 9.03 16.94
CA ALA A 141 2.03 9.88 17.19
C ALA A 141 3.37 9.26 16.72
N SER A 142 3.40 8.02 16.23
CA SER A 142 4.63 7.34 15.83
C SER A 142 5.16 7.82 14.46
N PRO A 143 6.48 7.70 14.21
CA PRO A 143 7.05 7.96 12.89
C PRO A 143 6.48 7.04 11.80
N ALA A 144 6.16 5.79 12.12
CA ALA A 144 5.61 4.84 11.15
C ALA A 144 4.22 5.27 10.67
N TYR A 145 3.37 5.77 11.58
CA TYR A 145 2.07 6.32 11.19
C TYR A 145 2.22 7.49 10.23
N ARG A 146 3.02 8.50 10.60
CA ARG A 146 3.22 9.71 9.77
C ARG A 146 3.79 9.39 8.39
N ARG A 147 4.79 8.51 8.32
CA ARG A 147 5.43 8.14 7.04
C ARG A 147 4.45 7.44 6.10
N MET A 148 3.65 6.52 6.65
CA MET A 148 2.65 5.82 5.85
C MET A 148 1.55 6.76 5.36
N VAL A 149 1.01 7.64 6.23
CA VAL A 149 -0.01 8.62 5.80
C VAL A 149 0.53 9.56 4.73
N ALA A 150 1.75 10.08 4.89
CA ALA A 150 2.40 10.91 3.87
C ALA A 150 2.58 10.18 2.53
N SER A 151 2.80 8.86 2.55
CA SER A 151 2.89 8.07 1.32
C SER A 151 1.56 7.96 0.56
N PHE A 152 0.42 8.17 1.24
CA PHE A 152 -0.90 8.21 0.60
C PHE A 152 -1.23 9.58 -0.01
N GLU A 153 -0.64 10.66 0.52
CA GLU A 153 -0.81 12.02 0.00
C GLU A 153 -0.04 12.26 -1.30
N SER A 154 0.89 11.35 -1.64
CA SER A 154 1.53 11.35 -2.95
C SER A 154 0.50 10.89 -3.98
N GLU A 155 0.04 11.81 -4.84
CA GLU A 155 -0.89 11.46 -5.92
C GLU A 155 -0.33 10.26 -6.70
N PRO A 156 -1.03 9.12 -6.75
CA PRO A 156 -0.59 8.02 -7.57
C PRO A 156 -0.69 8.46 -9.02
N ALA A 157 0.46 8.78 -9.62
CA ALA A 157 0.53 9.05 -11.04
C ALA A 157 0.02 7.80 -11.77
N ILE A 158 -0.98 7.98 -12.64
CA ILE A 158 -1.32 6.97 -13.64
C ILE A 158 -0.02 6.68 -14.41
N PRO A 159 0.40 5.41 -14.55
CA PRO A 159 1.63 5.09 -15.27
C PRO A 159 1.59 5.69 -16.68
N GLU A 160 2.68 6.33 -17.11
CA GLU A 160 2.78 6.88 -18.47
C GLU A 160 2.64 5.79 -19.55
N ASP A 161 2.88 4.53 -19.18
CA ASP A 161 2.78 3.31 -19.99
C ASP A 161 1.60 2.40 -19.57
N LEU A 162 0.54 2.97 -18.99
CA LEU A 162 -0.66 2.23 -18.56
C LEU A 162 -1.22 1.37 -19.72
N ASP A 163 -1.25 1.93 -20.92
CA ASP A 163 -1.67 1.29 -22.16
C ASP A 163 -0.87 0.01 -22.48
N ALA A 164 0.46 0.09 -22.40
CA ALA A 164 1.33 -1.05 -22.61
C ALA A 164 1.19 -2.10 -21.50
N GLN A 165 0.98 -1.65 -20.25
CA GLN A 165 0.78 -2.53 -19.10
C GLN A 165 -0.59 -3.22 -19.11
N LEU A 166 -1.62 -2.64 -19.76
CA LEU A 166 -2.97 -3.20 -19.87
C LEU A 166 -3.16 -4.17 -21.04
N ALA A 167 -2.51 -3.93 -22.18
CA ALA A 167 -2.74 -4.70 -23.40
C ALA A 167 -2.57 -6.22 -23.19
N LYS A 168 -1.53 -6.64 -22.45
CA LYS A 168 -1.28 -8.06 -22.18
C LYS A 168 -2.32 -8.68 -21.23
N PRO A 169 -2.61 -8.12 -20.04
CA PRO A 169 -3.70 -8.61 -19.18
C PRO A 169 -5.06 -8.69 -19.86
N LEU A 170 -5.43 -7.68 -20.67
CA LEU A 170 -6.68 -7.65 -21.43
C LEU A 170 -6.75 -8.79 -22.45
N GLN A 171 -5.65 -9.05 -23.15
CA GLN A 171 -5.56 -10.16 -24.09
C GLN A 171 -5.61 -11.53 -23.38
N ASP A 172 -4.82 -11.71 -22.33
CA ASP A 172 -4.66 -13.01 -21.66
C ASP A 172 -5.92 -13.42 -20.88
N GLN A 173 -6.60 -12.45 -20.24
CA GLN A 173 -7.73 -12.72 -19.35
C GLN A 173 -9.09 -12.53 -20.03
N CYS A 174 -9.20 -11.55 -20.93
CA CYS A 174 -10.47 -11.17 -21.56
C CYS A 174 -10.51 -11.42 -23.07
N ARG A 175 -9.39 -11.86 -23.69
CA ARG A 175 -9.25 -12.01 -25.15
C ARG A 175 -9.49 -10.71 -25.92
N ILE A 176 -9.31 -9.57 -25.26
CA ILE A 176 -9.42 -8.24 -25.84
C ILE A 176 -8.05 -7.89 -26.44
N ALA A 177 -7.98 -7.91 -27.78
CA ALA A 177 -6.77 -7.61 -28.53
C ALA A 177 -6.72 -6.12 -28.88
N LEU A 178 -6.39 -5.29 -27.89
CA LEU A 178 -6.09 -3.87 -28.11
C LEU A 178 -4.57 -3.67 -28.16
N LYS A 179 -4.12 -2.87 -29.12
CA LYS A 179 -2.75 -2.35 -29.11
C LYS A 179 -2.62 -1.24 -28.07
N PRO A 180 -1.43 -1.00 -27.51
CA PRO A 180 -1.19 0.12 -26.59
C PRO A 180 -1.67 1.46 -27.18
N GLU A 181 -1.37 1.71 -28.45
CA GLU A 181 -1.76 2.94 -29.16
C GLU A 181 -3.28 3.12 -29.33
N GLU A 182 -4.08 2.08 -29.11
CA GLU A 182 -5.54 2.15 -29.14
C GLU A 182 -6.11 2.49 -27.75
N ILE A 183 -5.33 2.29 -26.69
CA ILE A 183 -5.71 2.59 -25.29
C ILE A 183 -5.34 4.03 -24.91
N SER A 184 -4.33 4.63 -25.56
CA SER A 184 -3.84 6.00 -25.33
C SER A 184 -4.53 7.08 -26.16
#